data_AF-A0A2G7GNZ9-F1
#
_entry.id   AF-A0A2G7GNZ9-F1
#
_cell.length_a   1.000
_cell.length_b   1.000
_cell.length_c   1.000
_cell.angle_alpha   90.00
_cell.angle_beta   90.00
_cell.angle_gamma   90.00
#
_symmetry.space_group_name_H-M   'P 1'
#
loop_
_entity.id
_entity.type
_entity.pdbx_description
1 polymer ?
#
loop_
_entity_poly.entity_id
_entity_poly.type
_entity_poly.pdbx_seq_one_letter_code
_entity_poly.pdbx_strand_id
1 'polypeptide(L)'
;MSLQVEVLEQSFERVKPHANEFAASFYNNLLTDYPQLQHLFAKTDMEQQHQKLIMSLILVIGNLRNPEYLKITLKNLGERHVGYGTLQQHYPMVGAALLKTFESYLGTDWTPEVKQAWADAYGVLAEMMLEGAEATEKILISPNVPQLNTEMAASPQGATSDASSQNYSQVKYRPQNEAQPYIQPVESSDPISVPPTTSGLDWQLIMLAIAIVSLLGLGIFYYFNSQQNSNGSQSSLLLK
;
A
#
# COMPACT_ATOMS: atom_id res chain seq x y z
N MET A 1 13.35 -20.56 -2.40
CA MET A 1 13.73 -20.80 -3.82
C MET A 1 14.38 -19.54 -4.36
N SER A 2 15.30 -19.63 -5.31
CA SER A 2 15.84 -18.44 -5.98
C SER A 2 14.84 -17.95 -7.02
N LEU A 3 14.63 -16.63 -7.12
CA LEU A 3 13.80 -16.05 -8.17
C LEU A 3 14.47 -16.18 -9.53
N GLN A 4 13.66 -16.39 -10.58
CA GLN A 4 14.11 -16.44 -11.97
C GLN A 4 14.18 -15.01 -12.54
N VAL A 5 15.17 -14.24 -12.08
CA VAL A 5 15.19 -12.78 -12.28
C VAL A 5 15.22 -12.39 -13.76
N GLU A 6 16.03 -13.06 -14.57
CA GLU A 6 16.14 -12.77 -16.00
C GLU A 6 14.81 -13.00 -16.74
N VAL A 7 14.06 -14.05 -16.37
CA VAL A 7 12.74 -14.35 -16.97
C VAL A 7 11.73 -13.27 -16.62
N LEU A 8 11.73 -12.81 -15.36
CA LEU A 8 10.84 -11.74 -14.88
C LEU A 8 11.13 -10.42 -15.60
N GLU A 9 12.41 -10.04 -15.72
CA GLU A 9 12.82 -8.81 -16.40
C GLU A 9 12.45 -8.84 -17.88
N GLN A 10 12.81 -9.90 -18.61
CA GLN A 10 12.56 -10.00 -20.05
C GLN A 10 11.07 -10.04 -20.37
N SER A 11 10.27 -10.76 -19.59
CA SER A 11 8.82 -10.79 -19.80
C SER A 11 8.18 -9.45 -19.44
N PHE A 12 8.63 -8.77 -18.38
CA PHE A 12 8.13 -7.43 -18.05
C PHE A 12 8.47 -6.39 -19.13
N GLU A 13 9.65 -6.46 -19.75
CA GLU A 13 10.02 -5.54 -20.84
C GLU A 13 9.06 -5.60 -22.03
N ARG A 14 8.42 -6.74 -22.28
CA ARG A 14 7.41 -6.88 -23.35
C ARG A 14 6.07 -6.23 -22.98
N VAL A 15 5.78 -6.11 -21.68
CA VAL A 15 4.55 -5.47 -21.18
C VAL A 15 4.68 -3.95 -21.07
N LYS A 16 5.89 -3.43 -20.79
CA LYS A 16 6.15 -1.99 -20.57
C LYS A 16 5.54 -1.03 -21.63
N PRO A 17 5.57 -1.33 -22.94
CA PRO A 17 4.95 -0.46 -23.95
C PRO A 17 3.43 -0.27 -23.77
N HIS A 18 2.77 -1.17 -23.03
CA HIS A 18 1.33 -1.18 -22.79
C HIS A 18 1.00 -1.06 -21.28
N ALA A 19 1.88 -0.43 -20.49
CA ALA A 19 1.77 -0.44 -19.04
C ALA A 19 0.45 0.17 -18.52
N ASN A 20 -0.06 1.22 -19.17
CA ASN A 20 -1.31 1.87 -18.78
C ASN A 20 -2.52 0.95 -19.01
N GLU A 21 -2.59 0.33 -20.19
CA GLU A 21 -3.63 -0.62 -20.54
C GLU A 21 -3.54 -1.88 -19.68
N PHE A 22 -2.32 -2.36 -19.40
CA PHE A 22 -2.07 -3.49 -18.50
C PHE A 22 -2.64 -3.22 -17.11
N ALA A 23 -2.36 -2.04 -16.54
CA ALA A 23 -2.87 -1.69 -15.23
C ALA A 23 -4.40 -1.60 -15.20
N ALA A 24 -5.02 -0.99 -16.22
CA ALA A 24 -6.48 -0.96 -16.36
C ALA A 24 -7.08 -2.37 -16.47
N SER A 25 -6.46 -3.25 -17.27
CA SER A 25 -6.89 -4.65 -17.43
C SER A 25 -6.74 -5.44 -16.12
N PHE A 26 -5.69 -5.19 -15.35
CA PHE A 26 -5.51 -5.78 -14.03
C PHE A 26 -6.67 -5.42 -13.08
N TYR A 27 -7.02 -4.15 -12.95
CA TYR A 27 -8.12 -3.76 -12.06
C TYR A 27 -9.47 -4.25 -12.58
N ASN A 28 -9.67 -4.25 -13.91
CA ASN A 28 -10.86 -4.85 -14.49
C ASN A 28 -10.97 -6.34 -14.16
N ASN A 29 -9.89 -7.11 -14.32
CA ASN A 29 -9.84 -8.53 -13.97
C ASN A 29 -10.11 -8.74 -12.47
N LEU A 30 -9.42 -7.97 -11.60
CA LEU A 30 -9.56 -8.06 -10.15
C LEU A 30 -11.00 -7.81 -9.69
N LEU A 31 -11.61 -6.73 -10.15
CA LEU A 31 -12.93 -6.29 -9.68
C LEU A 31 -14.09 -7.05 -10.35
N THR A 32 -13.82 -7.70 -11.48
CA THR A 32 -14.76 -8.63 -12.14
C THR A 32 -14.75 -9.99 -11.45
N ASP A 33 -13.56 -10.56 -11.21
CA ASP A 33 -13.42 -11.90 -10.61
C ASP A 33 -13.71 -11.87 -9.10
N TYR A 34 -13.46 -10.74 -8.44
CA TYR A 34 -13.61 -10.55 -7.00
C TYR A 34 -14.40 -9.26 -6.67
N PRO A 35 -15.70 -9.21 -7.00
CA PRO A 35 -16.53 -8.01 -6.80
C PRO A 35 -16.60 -7.55 -5.34
N GLN A 36 -16.37 -8.45 -4.38
CA GLN A 36 -16.26 -8.09 -2.97
C GLN A 36 -15.14 -7.08 -2.67
N LEU A 37 -14.13 -6.93 -3.54
CA LEU A 37 -13.04 -5.97 -3.33
C LEU A 37 -13.40 -4.54 -3.78
N GLN A 38 -14.50 -4.33 -4.50
CA GLN A 38 -14.89 -3.03 -5.04
C GLN A 38 -14.99 -1.93 -3.96
N HIS A 39 -15.45 -2.29 -2.75
CA HIS A 39 -15.57 -1.34 -1.64
C HIS A 39 -14.23 -0.72 -1.22
N LEU A 40 -13.11 -1.44 -1.38
CA LEU A 40 -11.77 -0.94 -1.08
C LEU A 40 -11.32 0.17 -2.04
N PHE A 41 -11.95 0.26 -3.21
CA PHE A 41 -11.61 1.21 -4.27
C PHE A 41 -12.66 2.31 -4.49
N ALA A 42 -13.76 2.31 -3.71
CA ALA A 42 -14.92 3.18 -3.94
C ALA A 42 -14.60 4.69 -3.90
N LYS A 43 -13.52 5.08 -3.21
CA LYS A 43 -13.08 6.48 -3.08
C LYS A 43 -11.70 6.72 -3.72
N THR A 44 -11.27 5.79 -4.56
CA THR A 44 -9.93 5.80 -5.15
C THR A 44 -9.98 6.45 -6.53
N ASP A 45 -9.07 7.38 -6.77
CA ASP A 45 -8.77 7.83 -8.13
C ASP A 45 -8.09 6.67 -8.88
N MET A 46 -8.84 6.05 -9.80
CA MET A 46 -8.37 4.86 -10.50
C MET A 46 -7.23 5.15 -11.47
N GLU A 47 -7.15 6.35 -12.05
CA GLU A 47 -6.03 6.72 -12.93
C GLU A 47 -4.73 6.76 -12.12
N GLN A 48 -4.74 7.46 -10.98
CA GLN A 48 -3.59 7.48 -10.08
C GLN A 48 -3.26 6.09 -9.53
N GLN A 49 -4.29 5.27 -9.27
CA GLN A 49 -4.11 3.91 -8.78
C GLN A 49 -3.47 2.98 -9.82
N HIS A 50 -3.79 3.15 -11.10
CA HIS A 50 -3.10 2.47 -12.21
C HIS A 50 -1.61 2.85 -12.24
N GLN A 51 -1.30 4.14 -12.12
CA GLN A 51 0.10 4.60 -12.08
C GLN A 51 0.87 4.03 -10.88
N LYS A 52 0.26 3.99 -9.69
CA LYS A 52 0.87 3.39 -8.49
C LYS A 52 1.22 1.92 -8.69
N LEU A 53 0.36 1.15 -9.36
CA LEU A 53 0.63 -0.25 -9.68
C LEU A 53 1.85 -0.37 -10.61
N ILE A 54 1.87 0.39 -11.70
CA ILE A 54 2.99 0.37 -12.67
C ILE A 54 4.31 0.71 -11.98
N MET A 55 4.33 1.78 -11.17
CA MET A 55 5.53 2.20 -10.44
C MET A 55 6.00 1.16 -9.44
N SER A 56 5.06 0.45 -8.81
CA SER A 56 5.37 -0.64 -7.88
C SER A 56 5.97 -1.84 -8.61
N LEU A 57 5.46 -2.21 -9.80
CA LEU A 57 6.05 -3.26 -10.63
C LEU A 57 7.46 -2.87 -11.12
N ILE A 58 7.66 -1.63 -11.57
CA ILE A 58 8.98 -1.12 -11.97
C ILE A 58 9.97 -1.19 -10.81
N LEU A 59 9.55 -0.75 -9.61
CA LEU A 59 10.39 -0.79 -8.41
C LEU A 59 10.79 -2.22 -8.07
N VAL A 60 9.82 -3.15 -8.09
CA VAL A 60 10.08 -4.56 -7.78
C VAL A 60 11.06 -5.15 -8.78
N ILE A 61 10.75 -5.07 -10.08
CA ILE A 61 11.59 -5.64 -11.15
C ILE A 61 13.00 -5.05 -11.10
N GLY A 62 13.13 -3.73 -10.96
CA GLY A 62 14.43 -3.06 -10.87
C GLY A 62 15.25 -3.41 -9.63
N ASN A 63 14.67 -4.07 -8.62
CA ASN A 63 15.34 -4.42 -7.38
C ASN A 63 15.31 -5.93 -7.07
N LEU A 64 14.95 -6.80 -8.01
CA LEU A 64 14.91 -8.26 -7.79
C LEU A 64 16.26 -8.86 -7.36
N ARG A 65 17.37 -8.19 -7.68
CA ARG A 65 18.73 -8.58 -7.24
C ARG A 65 19.17 -7.94 -5.92
N ASN A 66 18.28 -7.19 -5.26
CA ASN A 66 18.52 -6.54 -3.98
C ASN A 66 17.45 -6.98 -2.95
N PRO A 67 17.52 -8.24 -2.47
CA PRO A 67 16.47 -8.84 -1.64
C PRO A 67 16.26 -8.12 -0.31
N GLU A 68 17.32 -7.59 0.31
CA GLU A 68 17.22 -6.84 1.57
C GLU A 68 16.43 -5.53 1.40
N TYR A 69 16.72 -4.80 0.31
CA TYR A 69 15.97 -3.58 0.00
C TYR A 69 14.49 -3.87 -0.29
N LEU A 70 14.21 -4.93 -1.08
CA LEU A 70 12.83 -5.35 -1.35
C LEU A 70 12.11 -5.75 -0.08
N LYS A 71 12.76 -6.53 0.79
CA LYS A 71 12.16 -6.97 2.06
C LYS A 71 11.75 -5.77 2.92
N ILE A 72 12.64 -4.81 3.14
CA ILE A 72 12.34 -3.61 3.93
C ILE A 72 11.20 -2.81 3.28
N THR A 73 11.28 -2.59 1.97
CA THR A 73 10.30 -1.78 1.22
C THR A 73 8.91 -2.40 1.24
N LEU A 74 8.81 -3.71 1.00
CA LEU A 74 7.55 -4.43 0.92
C LEU A 74 6.93 -4.67 2.29
N LYS A 75 7.74 -4.86 3.33
CA LYS A 75 7.24 -4.91 4.71
C LYS A 75 6.54 -3.60 5.08
N ASN A 76 7.22 -2.46 4.88
CA ASN A 76 6.63 -1.13 5.11
C ASN A 76 5.39 -0.85 4.24
N LEU A 77 5.35 -1.43 3.03
CA LEU A 77 4.17 -1.34 2.17
C LEU A 77 3.00 -2.16 2.75
N GLY A 78 3.26 -3.37 3.23
CA GLY A 78 2.28 -4.25 3.86
C GLY A 78 1.67 -3.66 5.14
N GLU A 79 2.49 -3.04 5.99
CA GLU A 79 2.02 -2.30 7.19
C GLU A 79 0.96 -1.25 6.83
N ARG A 80 1.20 -0.48 5.76
CA ARG A 80 0.23 0.53 5.28
C ARG A 80 -1.03 -0.10 4.69
N HIS A 81 -0.92 -1.28 4.07
CA HIS A 81 -2.07 -1.95 3.46
C HIS A 81 -3.11 -2.39 4.50
N VAL A 82 -2.69 -2.66 5.74
CA VAL A 82 -3.62 -2.87 6.87
C VAL A 82 -4.51 -1.63 7.07
N GLY A 83 -3.92 -0.44 7.02
CA GLY A 83 -4.65 0.83 7.13
C GLY A 83 -5.65 1.08 5.99
N TYR A 84 -5.48 0.42 4.84
CA TYR A 84 -6.42 0.48 3.72
C TYR A 84 -7.54 -0.55 3.82
N GLY A 85 -7.55 -1.40 4.86
CA GLY A 85 -8.50 -2.50 5.00
C GLY A 85 -8.12 -3.74 4.19
N THR A 86 -6.86 -3.88 3.78
CA THR A 86 -6.39 -5.10 3.12
C THR A 86 -6.26 -6.23 4.14
N LEU A 87 -6.82 -7.39 3.81
CA LEU A 87 -6.76 -8.60 4.62
C LEU A 87 -5.87 -9.64 3.95
N GLN A 88 -5.36 -10.61 4.72
CA GLN A 88 -4.55 -11.72 4.20
C GLN A 88 -5.21 -12.45 3.02
N GLN A 89 -6.54 -12.64 3.09
CA GLN A 89 -7.31 -13.30 2.03
C GLN A 89 -7.36 -12.53 0.68
N HIS A 90 -7.03 -11.23 0.67
CA HIS A 90 -7.02 -10.44 -0.56
C HIS A 90 -5.77 -10.71 -1.41
N TYR A 91 -4.66 -11.13 -0.82
CA TYR A 91 -3.40 -11.34 -1.54
C TYR A 91 -3.55 -12.43 -2.64
N PRO A 92 -4.04 -13.65 -2.36
CA PRO A 92 -4.24 -14.64 -3.42
C PRO A 92 -5.13 -14.15 -4.59
N MET A 93 -6.14 -13.31 -4.30
CA MET A 93 -7.02 -12.72 -5.32
C MET A 93 -6.27 -11.74 -6.24
N VAL A 94 -5.43 -10.88 -5.64
CA VAL A 94 -4.55 -9.96 -6.36
C VAL A 94 -3.55 -10.73 -7.23
N GLY A 95 -2.93 -11.78 -6.70
CA GLY A 95 -2.02 -12.64 -7.45
C GLY A 95 -2.68 -13.28 -8.67
N ALA A 96 -3.87 -13.86 -8.48
CA ALA A 96 -4.63 -14.47 -9.58
C ALA A 96 -4.96 -13.46 -10.69
N ALA A 97 -5.44 -12.26 -10.33
CA ALA A 97 -5.74 -11.20 -11.29
C ALA A 97 -4.48 -10.70 -12.03
N LEU A 98 -3.35 -10.56 -11.32
CA LEU A 98 -2.08 -10.15 -11.91
C LEU A 98 -1.57 -11.17 -12.93
N LEU A 99 -1.55 -12.46 -12.56
CA LEU A 99 -1.11 -13.54 -13.44
C LEU A 99 -2.01 -13.67 -14.67
N LYS A 100 -3.34 -13.57 -14.50
CA LYS A 100 -4.31 -13.54 -15.60
C LYS A 100 -4.06 -12.38 -16.56
N THR A 101 -3.63 -11.23 -16.03
CA THR A 101 -3.31 -10.05 -16.86
C THR A 101 -1.98 -10.24 -17.60
N PHE A 102 -0.95 -10.80 -16.97
CA PHE A 102 0.28 -11.15 -17.67
C PHE A 102 0.03 -12.16 -18.81
N GLU A 103 -0.81 -13.17 -18.56
CA GLU A 103 -1.21 -14.14 -19.58
C GLU A 103 -1.81 -13.46 -20.82
N SER A 104 -2.73 -12.52 -20.63
CA SER A 104 -3.37 -11.83 -21.76
C SER A 104 -2.42 -10.92 -22.55
N TYR A 105 -1.44 -10.30 -21.88
CA TYR A 105 -0.50 -9.37 -22.53
C TYR A 105 0.72 -10.07 -23.15
N LEU A 106 1.14 -11.21 -22.61
CA LEU A 106 2.26 -11.96 -23.15
C LEU A 106 1.82 -12.97 -24.22
N GLY A 107 0.57 -13.44 -24.20
CA GLY A 107 0.03 -14.31 -25.22
C GLY A 107 0.87 -15.57 -25.39
N THR A 108 1.45 -15.79 -26.59
CA THR A 108 2.33 -16.93 -26.86
C THR A 108 3.61 -16.95 -26.02
N ASP A 109 4.02 -15.79 -25.50
CA ASP A 109 5.19 -15.66 -24.63
C ASP A 109 4.89 -16.02 -23.17
N TRP A 110 3.63 -16.27 -22.81
CA TRP A 110 3.24 -16.79 -21.50
C TRP A 110 3.49 -18.30 -21.40
N THR A 111 4.77 -18.67 -21.47
CA THR A 111 5.19 -20.08 -21.37
C THR A 111 5.00 -20.62 -19.94
N PRO A 112 5.01 -21.96 -19.74
CA PRO A 112 4.96 -22.54 -18.39
C PRO A 112 6.07 -22.03 -17.46
N GLU A 113 7.26 -21.77 -18.01
CA GLU A 113 8.40 -21.19 -17.28
C GLU A 113 8.11 -19.76 -16.80
N VAL A 114 7.60 -18.91 -17.69
CA VAL A 114 7.25 -17.51 -17.37
C VAL A 114 6.12 -17.49 -16.34
N LYS A 115 5.09 -18.32 -16.51
CA LYS A 115 4.00 -18.46 -15.54
C LYS A 115 4.50 -18.84 -14.15
N GLN A 116 5.38 -19.85 -14.07
CA GLN A 116 5.95 -20.29 -12.80
C GLN A 116 6.82 -19.20 -12.16
N ALA A 117 7.66 -18.53 -12.96
CA ALA A 117 8.50 -17.43 -12.48
C ALA A 117 7.68 -16.31 -11.83
N TRP A 118 6.59 -15.87 -12.47
CA TRP A 118 5.70 -14.85 -11.93
C TRP A 118 4.90 -15.32 -10.72
N ALA A 119 4.46 -16.58 -10.68
CA ALA A 119 3.80 -17.16 -9.52
C ALA A 119 4.71 -17.20 -8.30
N ASP A 120 5.95 -17.68 -8.47
CA ASP A 120 6.95 -17.75 -7.40
C ASP A 120 7.33 -16.35 -6.91
N ALA A 121 7.57 -15.42 -7.85
CA ALA A 121 7.86 -14.03 -7.51
C ALA A 121 6.71 -13.40 -6.72
N TYR A 122 5.47 -13.53 -7.19
CA TYR A 122 4.31 -13.02 -6.47
C TYR A 122 4.21 -13.58 -5.05
N GLY A 123 4.40 -14.89 -4.89
CA GLY A 123 4.37 -15.54 -3.58
C GLY A 123 5.39 -14.95 -2.60
N VAL A 124 6.64 -14.79 -3.04
CA VAL A 124 7.73 -14.21 -2.22
C VAL A 124 7.42 -12.75 -1.83
N LEU A 125 6.94 -11.94 -2.77
CA LEU A 125 6.62 -10.53 -2.51
C LEU A 125 5.43 -10.38 -1.57
N ALA A 126 4.40 -11.21 -1.75
CA ALA A 126 3.22 -11.25 -0.90
C ALA A 126 3.58 -11.65 0.54
N GLU A 127 4.48 -12.64 0.72
CA GLU A 127 4.98 -13.04 2.03
C GLU A 127 5.67 -11.86 2.75
N MET A 128 6.55 -11.12 2.06
CA MET A 128 7.21 -9.95 2.63
C MET A 128 6.22 -8.85 3.04
N MET A 129 5.14 -8.63 2.28
CA MET A 129 4.08 -7.69 2.65
C MET A 129 3.28 -8.19 3.84
N LEU A 130 2.94 -9.49 3.89
CA LEU A 130 2.23 -10.10 5.01
C LEU A 130 3.03 -10.02 6.31
N GLU A 131 4.35 -10.21 6.27
CA GLU A 131 5.23 -10.00 7.45
C GLU A 131 5.04 -8.59 8.07
N GLY A 132 4.85 -7.57 7.22
CA GLY A 132 4.59 -6.20 7.68
C GLY A 132 3.16 -6.02 8.19
N ALA A 133 2.18 -6.56 7.48
CA ALA A 133 0.78 -6.48 7.86
C ALA A 133 0.53 -7.11 9.24
N GLU A 134 1.05 -8.32 9.47
CA GLU A 134 0.91 -9.02 10.76
C GLU A 134 1.56 -8.27 11.92
N ALA A 135 2.71 -7.62 11.68
CA ALA A 135 3.38 -6.82 12.70
C ALA A 135 2.51 -5.63 13.14
N THR A 136 1.83 -4.98 12.18
CA THR A 136 0.90 -3.89 12.46
C THR A 136 -0.34 -4.38 13.18
N GLU A 137 -0.97 -5.47 12.71
CA GLU A 137 -2.16 -6.04 13.35
C GLU A 137 -1.90 -6.42 14.81
N LYS A 138 -0.74 -7.05 15.10
CA LYS A 138 -0.30 -7.37 16.48
C LYS A 138 -0.18 -6.14 17.38
N ILE A 139 0.25 -5.01 16.84
CA ILE A 139 0.32 -3.74 17.58
C ILE A 139 -1.10 -3.22 17.86
N LEU A 140 -2.00 -3.27 16.88
CA LEU A 140 -3.37 -2.76 17.00
C LEU A 140 -4.24 -3.57 17.97
N ILE A 141 -3.98 -4.87 18.13
CA ILE A 141 -4.72 -5.77 19.03
C ILE A 141 -4.11 -5.92 20.43
N SER A 142 -2.94 -5.32 20.70
CA SER A 142 -2.29 -5.43 22.00
C SER A 142 -2.92 -4.46 23.02
N PRO A 143 -3.35 -4.92 24.22
CA PRO A 143 -4.09 -4.11 25.19
C PRO A 143 -3.28 -2.99 25.87
N ASN A 144 -2.05 -2.74 25.43
CA ASN A 144 -1.13 -1.81 26.08
C ASN A 144 -0.39 -0.94 25.04
N VAL A 145 -1.12 -0.32 24.11
CA VAL A 145 -0.58 0.79 23.33
C VAL A 145 -0.27 1.93 24.32
N PRO A 146 0.98 2.40 24.46
CA PRO A 146 1.23 3.66 25.16
C PRO A 146 0.42 4.72 24.42
N GLN A 147 -0.61 5.26 25.07
CA GLN A 147 -1.30 6.42 24.54
C GLN A 147 -0.23 7.47 24.29
N LEU A 148 -0.05 7.88 23.03
CA LEU A 148 0.80 9.02 22.69
C LEU A 148 0.11 10.26 23.24
N ASN A 149 0.27 10.48 24.53
CA ASN A 149 -0.17 11.67 25.23
C ASN A 149 0.62 12.84 24.66
N THR A 150 -0.06 13.60 23.80
CA THR A 150 0.34 14.95 23.43
C THR A 150 0.16 15.82 24.68
N GLU A 151 1.17 15.86 25.53
CA GLU A 151 1.18 16.77 26.68
C GLU A 151 2.49 17.56 26.66
N MET A 152 2.43 18.71 25.98
CA MET A 152 3.39 19.77 26.17
C MET A 152 2.60 21.05 26.47
N ALA A 153 2.51 21.37 27.76
CA ALA A 153 2.53 22.71 28.36
C ALA A 153 1.58 22.83 29.56
N ALA A 154 2.10 22.64 30.77
CA ALA A 154 2.02 23.62 31.87
C ALA A 154 2.70 23.09 33.14
N SER A 155 3.79 23.72 33.55
CA SER A 155 4.15 23.86 34.98
C SER A 155 3.30 25.00 35.58
N PRO A 156 3.03 25.07 36.91
CA PRO A 156 4.07 24.94 37.94
C PRO A 156 3.69 24.27 39.30
N GLN A 157 4.76 23.83 39.97
CA GLN A 157 5.06 23.88 41.43
C GLN A 157 4.23 23.09 42.46
N GLY A 158 4.95 22.23 43.20
CA GLY A 158 4.93 22.23 44.68
C GLY A 158 4.75 20.88 45.38
N ALA A 159 5.82 20.40 46.03
CA ALA A 159 5.88 19.55 47.25
C ALA A 159 5.17 18.16 47.23
N THR A 160 5.63 17.06 47.82
CA THR A 160 6.76 16.62 48.65
C THR A 160 6.72 15.08 48.62
N SER A 161 7.85 14.43 48.89
CA SER A 161 7.98 12.97 49.02
C SER A 161 7.19 12.39 50.21
N ASP A 162 6.62 11.19 50.07
CA ASP A 162 7.02 10.00 50.85
C ASP A 162 6.11 8.78 50.60
N ALA A 163 6.78 7.69 50.19
CA ALA A 163 6.66 6.29 50.64
C ALA A 163 5.33 5.51 50.63
N SER A 164 5.45 4.32 50.00
CA SER A 164 4.96 2.99 50.47
C SER A 164 3.77 2.36 49.75
N SER A 165 4.13 1.39 48.90
CA SER A 165 3.51 0.09 48.65
C SER A 165 2.23 -0.27 49.41
N GLN A 166 1.22 -0.79 48.69
CA GLN A 166 0.77 -2.20 48.74
C GLN A 166 -0.58 -2.38 48.00
N ASN A 167 -0.72 -3.56 47.38
CA ASN A 167 -1.96 -4.31 47.16
C ASN A 167 -2.99 -3.82 46.13
N TYR A 168 -3.10 -4.55 45.01
CA TYR A 168 -4.39 -4.91 44.44
C TYR A 168 -4.38 -6.38 43.99
N SER A 169 -4.88 -7.24 44.88
CA SER A 169 -5.45 -8.52 44.51
C SER A 169 -6.97 -8.34 44.34
N GLN A 170 -7.52 -9.03 43.32
CA GLN A 170 -8.94 -9.42 43.19
C GLN A 170 -9.97 -8.30 42.90
N VAL A 171 -10.37 -8.18 41.63
CA VAL A 171 -11.74 -7.74 41.30
C VAL A 171 -12.38 -8.73 40.34
N LYS A 172 -13.53 -9.21 40.79
CA LYS A 172 -14.39 -10.28 40.29
C LYS A 172 -15.25 -9.75 39.15
N TYR A 173 -15.25 -10.41 37.99
CA TYR A 173 -16.16 -10.08 36.89
C TYR A 173 -17.62 -10.36 37.31
N ARG A 174 -18.50 -9.36 37.13
CA ARG A 174 -19.96 -9.47 37.20
C ARG A 174 -20.53 -8.93 35.88
N PRO A 175 -21.35 -9.69 35.13
CA PRO A 175 -22.02 -9.17 33.95
C PRO A 175 -23.36 -8.55 34.36
N GLN A 176 -23.70 -7.38 33.82
CA GLN A 176 -25.08 -6.89 33.82
C GLN A 176 -25.46 -6.49 32.39
N ASN A 177 -26.24 -7.38 31.77
CA ASN A 177 -27.25 -7.01 30.79
C ASN A 177 -28.36 -6.25 31.53
N GLU A 178 -28.60 -4.98 31.19
CA GLU A 178 -29.86 -4.30 31.46
C GLU A 178 -30.06 -3.21 30.40
N ALA A 179 -31.18 -3.33 29.68
CA ALA A 179 -31.59 -2.44 28.61
C ALA A 179 -31.93 -1.04 29.16
N GLN A 180 -31.44 0.01 28.51
CA GLN A 180 -31.77 1.40 28.81
C GLN A 180 -32.98 1.87 27.95
N PRO A 181 -33.94 2.63 28.50
CA PRO A 181 -35.11 3.11 27.76
C PRO A 181 -34.81 4.38 26.94
N TYR A 182 -35.54 4.52 25.83
CA TYR A 182 -35.42 5.58 24.81
C TYR A 182 -35.98 6.93 25.30
N ILE A 183 -35.18 7.99 25.26
CA ILE A 183 -35.59 9.39 25.50
C ILE A 183 -35.44 10.18 24.18
N GLN A 184 -36.50 10.89 23.78
CA GLN A 184 -36.55 11.77 22.59
C GLN A 184 -35.84 13.13 22.86
N PRO A 185 -35.44 13.87 21.80
CA PRO A 185 -34.34 14.84 21.86
C PRO A 185 -34.74 16.23 22.36
N VAL A 186 -33.83 16.88 23.09
CA VAL A 186 -33.90 18.32 23.42
C VAL A 186 -33.17 19.10 22.33
N GLU A 187 -33.90 20.01 21.70
CA GLU A 187 -33.43 20.98 20.70
C GLU A 187 -32.69 22.13 21.43
N SER A 188 -31.43 22.42 21.08
CA SER A 188 -30.73 23.62 21.54
C SER A 188 -29.89 24.23 20.42
N SER A 189 -30.21 25.49 20.13
CA SER A 189 -29.60 26.44 19.20
C SER A 189 -28.18 26.87 19.60
N ASP A 190 -27.22 26.71 18.69
CA ASP A 190 -26.31 27.74 18.16
C ASP A 190 -25.08 27.12 17.44
N PRO A 191 -24.58 27.68 16.33
CA PRO A 191 -23.56 27.03 15.50
C PRO A 191 -22.16 27.27 16.08
N ILE A 192 -21.57 26.24 16.67
CA ILE A 192 -20.13 26.23 17.00
C ILE A 192 -19.35 26.04 15.70
N SER A 193 -18.72 27.13 15.22
CA SER A 193 -17.71 27.09 14.17
C SER A 193 -16.47 26.33 14.66
N VAL A 194 -16.36 25.07 14.28
CA VAL A 194 -15.17 24.24 14.52
C VAL A 194 -14.10 24.67 13.51
N PRO A 195 -12.91 25.13 13.91
CA PRO A 195 -11.81 25.33 12.97
C PRO A 195 -11.40 23.98 12.39
N PRO A 196 -11.03 23.87 11.10
CA PRO A 196 -10.59 22.62 10.53
C PRO A 196 -9.36 22.12 11.30
N THR A 197 -9.50 20.97 11.95
CA THR A 197 -8.40 20.25 12.56
C THR A 197 -7.39 19.89 11.49
N THR A 198 -6.21 20.53 11.52
CA THR A 198 -5.03 20.11 10.79
C THR A 198 -4.46 18.86 11.46
N SER A 199 -5.08 17.71 11.21
CA SER A 199 -4.53 16.38 11.50
C SER A 199 -4.51 15.54 10.23
N GLY A 200 -4.13 16.17 9.13
CA GLY A 200 -3.58 15.46 7.98
C GLY A 200 -2.07 15.59 8.08
N LEU A 201 -1.37 14.58 8.61
CA LEU A 201 0.00 14.37 8.17
C LEU A 201 -0.10 14.18 6.65
N ASP A 202 0.37 15.18 5.93
CA ASP A 202 0.16 15.33 4.51
C ASP A 202 0.77 14.12 3.77
N TRP A 203 -0.09 13.25 3.23
CA TRP A 203 0.33 12.09 2.44
C TRP A 203 1.21 12.50 1.25
N GLN A 204 1.16 13.78 0.82
CA GLN A 204 2.08 14.33 -0.18
C GLN A 204 3.53 14.37 0.31
N LEU A 205 3.80 14.59 1.60
CA LEU A 205 5.16 14.61 2.15
C LEU A 205 5.76 13.19 2.27
N ILE A 206 4.93 12.18 2.52
CA ILE A 206 5.35 10.77 2.58
C ILE A 206 5.63 10.23 1.17
N MET A 207 4.85 10.66 0.17
CA MET A 207 5.11 10.34 -1.25
C MET A 207 6.35 11.08 -1.77
N LEU A 208 6.65 12.28 -1.27
CA LEU A 208 7.87 13.02 -1.60
C LEU A 208 9.14 12.27 -1.16
N ALA A 209 9.11 11.56 -0.03
CA ALA A 209 10.24 10.76 0.43
C ALA A 209 10.58 9.58 -0.52
N ILE A 210 9.56 9.00 -1.18
CA ILE A 210 9.73 7.95 -2.20
C ILE A 210 10.25 8.55 -3.52
N ALA A 211 9.82 9.76 -3.88
CA ALA A 211 10.34 10.49 -5.03
C ALA A 211 11.82 10.88 -4.87
N ILE A 212 12.27 11.21 -3.65
CA ILE A 212 13.67 11.59 -3.38
C ILE A 212 14.62 10.39 -3.53
N VAL A 213 14.20 9.17 -3.20
CA VAL A 213 14.99 7.95 -3.48
C VAL A 213 14.94 7.57 -4.97
N SER A 214 13.94 8.05 -5.71
CA SER A 214 13.77 7.82 -7.16
C SER A 214 14.49 8.86 -8.05
N LEU A 215 15.10 9.91 -7.48
CA LEU A 215 15.80 10.95 -8.24
C LEU A 215 17.14 10.49 -8.87
N LEU A 216 17.61 9.27 -8.60
CA LEU A 216 18.70 8.65 -9.38
C LEU A 216 18.19 7.90 -10.63
N GLY A 217 16.89 7.60 -10.73
CA GLY A 217 16.27 6.92 -11.88
C GLY A 217 15.63 7.85 -12.92
N LEU A 218 15.31 9.09 -12.55
CA LEU A 218 14.67 10.08 -13.43
C LEU A 218 15.52 10.47 -14.65
N GLY A 219 16.85 10.36 -14.55
CA GLY A 219 17.76 10.57 -15.69
C GLY A 219 17.54 9.56 -16.82
N ILE A 220 17.19 8.31 -16.49
CA ILE A 220 16.98 7.25 -17.48
C ILE A 220 15.60 7.43 -18.15
N PHE A 221 14.56 7.74 -17.38
CA PHE A 221 13.23 7.97 -17.94
C PHE A 221 13.18 9.18 -18.89
N TYR A 222 13.80 10.30 -18.52
CA TYR A 222 13.90 11.46 -19.41
C TYR A 222 14.77 11.18 -20.65
N TYR A 223 15.85 10.41 -20.49
CA TYR A 223 16.69 10.00 -21.62
C TYR A 223 15.91 9.15 -22.63
N PHE A 224 15.12 8.18 -22.18
CA PHE A 224 14.32 7.33 -23.08
C PHE A 224 13.15 8.07 -23.73
N ASN A 225 12.45 8.95 -22.99
CA ASN A 225 11.37 9.76 -23.55
C ASN A 225 11.89 10.78 -24.59
N SER A 226 13.10 11.32 -24.36
CA SER A 226 13.78 12.23 -25.31
C SER A 226 14.16 11.53 -26.63
N GLN A 227 14.60 10.27 -26.56
CA GLN A 227 15.00 9.51 -27.76
C GLN A 227 13.83 9.03 -28.64
N GLN A 228 12.63 8.86 -28.07
CA GLN A 228 11.44 8.58 -28.89
C GLN A 228 10.98 9.82 -29.68
N ASN A 229 11.04 11.01 -29.08
CA ASN A 229 10.63 12.24 -29.75
C ASN A 229 11.62 12.70 -30.83
N SER A 230 12.93 12.43 -30.68
CA SER A 230 13.93 12.79 -31.69
C SER A 230 13.85 11.92 -32.95
N ASN A 231 13.59 10.63 -32.80
CA ASN A 231 13.46 9.68 -33.91
C ASN A 231 12.17 9.86 -34.71
N GLY A 232 11.06 10.26 -34.07
CA GLY A 232 9.79 10.53 -34.76
C GLY A 232 9.85 11.77 -35.67
N SER A 233 10.69 12.75 -35.36
CA SER A 233 10.79 13.98 -36.16
C SER A 233 11.62 13.81 -37.42
N GLN A 234 12.64 12.93 -37.42
CA GLN A 234 13.52 12.68 -38.58
C GLN A 234 12.83 11.91 -39.71
N SER A 235 11.89 11.00 -39.39
CA SER A 235 11.16 10.23 -40.39
C SER A 235 10.13 11.04 -41.20
N SER A 236 9.72 12.21 -40.69
CA SER A 236 8.74 13.08 -41.38
C SER A 236 9.34 14.04 -42.42
N LEU A 237 10.67 14.19 -42.44
CA LEU A 237 11.38 15.10 -43.35
C LEU A 237 11.97 14.42 -44.60
N LEU A 238 11.84 13.10 -44.74
CA LEU A 238 12.36 12.34 -45.89
C LEU A 238 11.28 11.86 -46.88
N LEU A 239 10.03 12.32 -46.73
CA LEU A 239 8.89 11.94 -47.60
C LEU A 239 8.13 13.14 -48.19
N LYS A 240 8.80 14.25 -48.48
CA LYS A 240 8.25 15.35 -49.29
C LYS A 240 9.23 15.81 -50.36
#